data_AF-D3AIU2-F1
#
_entry.id   AF-D3AIU2-F1
#
_cell.length_a   1.000
_cell.length_b   1.000
_cell.length_c   1.000
_cell.angle_alpha   90.00
_cell.angle_beta   90.00
_cell.angle_gamma   90.00
#
_symmetry.space_group_name_H-M   'P 1'
#
loop_
_entity.id
_entity.type
_entity.pdbx_description
1 polymer ?
#
loop_
_entity_poly.entity_id
_entity_poly.type
_entity_poly.pdbx_seq_one_letter_code
_entity_poly.pdbx_strand_id
1 'polypeptide(L)'
;MINREGYGNYDLHPYKEIKGYEGHALEGGCAVLAQLKAEEKAGKRVIVCDFYPGVDREEAAGLLKQLEPALLIDADACAVPEEELTAQWKDYLTDDRVFGVMCHK
;
A
#
# COMPACT_ATOMS: atom_id res chain seq x y z
N MET A 1 -33.48 -9.99 5.77
CA MET A 1 -33.56 -11.46 5.86
C MET A 1 -32.63 -12.02 4.79
N ILE A 2 -31.49 -12.60 5.16
CA ILE A 2 -30.56 -13.22 4.21
C ILE A 2 -30.79 -14.73 4.28
N ASN A 3 -31.17 -15.30 3.14
CA ASN A 3 -31.47 -16.71 2.96
C ASN A 3 -30.18 -17.53 3.16
N ARG A 4 -30.16 -18.44 4.13
CA ARG A 4 -29.00 -19.31 4.43
C ARG A 4 -29.22 -20.68 3.81
N GLU A 5 -28.88 -20.84 2.54
CA GLU A 5 -28.68 -22.17 1.95
C GLU A 5 -27.30 -22.23 1.29
N GLY A 6 -26.36 -22.91 1.95
CA GLY A 6 -24.96 -23.08 1.54
C GLY A 6 -24.08 -23.54 2.71
N TYR A 7 -23.04 -24.34 2.41
CA TYR A 7 -22.14 -25.03 3.37
C TYR A 7 -21.76 -24.21 4.62
N GLY A 8 -21.87 -24.85 5.78
CA GLY A 8 -21.72 -24.32 7.14
C GLY A 8 -20.93 -23.01 7.31
N ASN A 9 -21.61 -21.96 7.80
CA ASN A 9 -21.05 -20.67 8.23
C ASN A 9 -20.15 -19.94 7.22
N TYR A 10 -20.05 -20.37 5.97
CA TYR A 10 -19.24 -19.70 4.98
C TYR A 10 -19.93 -18.44 4.50
N ASP A 11 -19.32 -17.29 4.79
CA ASP A 11 -19.70 -16.01 4.24
C ASP A 11 -18.93 -15.79 2.93
N LEU A 12 -19.64 -15.52 1.84
CA LEU A 12 -19.04 -15.20 0.54
C LEU A 12 -18.41 -13.80 0.52
N HIS A 13 -18.87 -12.91 1.41
CA HIS A 13 -18.44 -11.53 1.49
C HIS A 13 -18.12 -11.16 2.95
N PRO A 14 -17.20 -11.90 3.61
CA PRO A 14 -16.86 -11.62 4.98
C PRO A 14 -16.24 -10.24 5.05
N TYR A 15 -16.77 -9.39 5.90
CA TYR A 15 -16.21 -8.07 6.17
C TYR A 15 -16.10 -7.84 7.66
N LYS A 16 -15.19 -6.94 8.03
CA LYS A 16 -15.03 -6.47 9.39
C LYS A 16 -15.17 -4.96 9.40
N GLU A 17 -16.16 -4.47 10.12
CA GLU A 17 -16.34 -3.05 10.34
C GLU A 17 -15.20 -2.51 11.21
N ILE A 18 -14.60 -1.39 10.76
CA ILE A 18 -13.57 -0.67 11.50
C ILE A 18 -14.21 0.60 12.06
N LYS A 19 -14.51 0.58 13.37
CA LYS A 19 -15.19 1.68 14.06
C LYS A 19 -14.28 2.89 14.21
N GLY A 20 -14.83 4.10 14.07
CA GLY A 20 -14.12 5.37 14.19
C GLY A 20 -13.42 5.84 12.90
N TYR A 21 -13.63 5.14 11.79
CA TYR A 21 -13.09 5.46 10.46
C TYR A 21 -14.21 5.56 9.42
N GLU A 22 -15.43 5.86 9.86
CA GLU A 22 -16.58 6.03 9.01
C GLU A 22 -16.30 7.14 7.98
N GLY A 23 -16.41 6.83 6.68
CA GLY A 23 -16.13 7.78 5.60
C GLY A 23 -14.64 7.98 5.25
N HIS A 24 -13.72 7.25 5.88
CA HIS A 24 -12.30 7.30 5.51
C HIS A 24 -11.96 6.50 4.24
N ALA A 25 -12.82 5.53 3.87
CA ALA A 25 -12.72 4.82 2.61
C ALA A 25 -13.39 5.66 1.52
N LEU A 26 -12.62 6.00 0.48
CA LEU A 26 -13.08 6.77 -0.66
C LEU A 26 -13.10 5.88 -1.90
N GLU A 27 -14.12 6.08 -2.73
CA GLU A 27 -14.27 5.36 -3.99
C GLU A 27 -14.08 6.34 -5.16
N GLY A 28 -13.22 5.97 -6.10
CA GLY A 28 -12.94 6.73 -7.31
C GLY A 28 -12.00 7.92 -7.13
N GLY A 29 -11.28 8.25 -8.20
CA GLY A 29 -10.25 9.28 -8.18
C GLY A 29 -10.75 10.68 -7.81
N CYS A 30 -11.96 11.05 -8.23
CA CYS A 30 -12.54 12.36 -7.91
C CYS A 30 -12.71 12.58 -6.40
N ALA A 31 -13.19 11.57 -5.67
CA ALA A 31 -13.37 11.65 -4.22
C ALA A 31 -12.02 11.76 -3.51
N VAL A 32 -11.04 10.97 -3.92
CA VAL A 32 -9.66 11.01 -3.41
C VAL A 32 -9.04 12.39 -3.61
N LEU A 33 -9.13 12.96 -4.81
CA LEU A 33 -8.60 14.29 -5.11
C LEU A 33 -9.30 15.39 -4.30
N ALA A 34 -10.62 15.32 -4.16
CA ALA A 34 -11.37 16.28 -3.38
C ALA A 34 -10.96 16.26 -1.91
N GLN A 35 -10.82 15.07 -1.32
CA GLN A 35 -10.36 14.91 0.07
C GLN A 35 -8.94 15.46 0.24
N LEU A 36 -8.02 15.09 -0.67
CA LEU A 36 -6.65 15.57 -0.60
C LEU A 36 -6.61 17.11 -0.71
N LYS A 37 -7.33 17.72 -1.65
CA LYS A 37 -7.39 19.19 -1.77
C LYS A 37 -8.05 19.87 -0.56
N ALA A 38 -9.08 19.27 0.03
CA ALA A 38 -9.73 19.83 1.23
C ALA A 38 -8.79 19.88 2.45
N GLU A 39 -7.85 18.94 2.53
CA GLU A 39 -6.82 18.90 3.56
C GLU A 39 -5.62 19.81 3.27
N GLU A 40 -5.65 20.56 2.16
CA GLU A 40 -4.60 21.51 1.81
C GLU A 40 -4.54 22.64 2.84
N LYS A 41 -3.48 22.60 3.66
CA LYS A 41 -3.16 23.66 4.62
C LYS A 41 -2.14 24.62 4.01
N ALA A 42 -2.14 25.86 4.47
CA ALA A 42 -1.14 26.84 4.05
C ALA A 42 0.28 26.33 4.35
N GLY A 43 1.15 26.34 3.34
CA GLY A 43 2.55 25.95 3.46
C GLY A 43 2.92 24.72 2.62
N LYS A 44 4.08 24.13 2.92
CA LYS A 44 4.57 22.93 2.23
C LYS A 44 3.84 21.69 2.74
N ARG A 45 3.43 20.83 1.83
CA ARG A 45 2.81 19.53 2.12
C ARG A 45 3.54 18.41 1.42
N VAL A 46 3.62 17.26 2.09
CA VAL A 46 4.12 16.01 1.54
C VAL A 46 3.00 14.99 1.66
N ILE A 47 2.71 14.28 0.57
CA ILE A 47 1.74 13.18 0.52
C ILE A 47 2.54 11.91 0.26
N VAL A 48 2.34 10.90 1.09
CA VAL A 48 2.94 9.58 0.94
C VAL A 48 1.82 8.60 0.66
N CYS A 49 1.94 7.86 -0.43
CA CYS A 49 0.95 6.87 -0.85
C CYS A 49 1.61 5.49 -0.77
N ASP A 50 1.00 4.60 0.02
CA ASP A 50 1.36 3.19 0.03
C ASP A 50 0.30 2.42 -0.77
N PHE A 51 0.75 1.61 -1.73
CA PHE A 51 -0.12 0.92 -2.66
C PHE A 51 -0.11 -0.57 -2.37
N TYR A 52 -1.31 -1.14 -2.25
CA TYR A 52 -1.44 -2.59 -2.19
C TYR A 52 -0.89 -3.23 -3.48
N PRO A 53 -0.30 -4.44 -3.42
CA PRO A 53 0.18 -5.14 -4.61
C PRO A 53 -0.89 -5.25 -5.70
N GLY A 54 -0.51 -4.91 -6.93
CA GLY A 54 -1.39 -4.97 -8.11
C GLY A 54 -2.14 -3.67 -8.44
N VAL A 55 -1.95 -2.60 -7.68
CA VAL A 55 -2.42 -1.26 -8.07
C VAL A 55 -1.69 -0.80 -9.33
N ASP A 56 -2.45 -0.23 -10.29
CA ASP A 56 -1.88 0.45 -11.45
C ASP A 56 -1.24 1.77 -10.99
N ARG A 57 0.10 1.77 -11.02
CA ARG A 57 0.89 2.92 -10.57
C ARG A 57 0.85 4.07 -11.56
N GLU A 58 0.67 3.81 -12.85
CA GLU A 58 0.58 4.86 -13.84
C GLU A 58 -0.75 5.61 -13.70
N GLU A 59 -1.84 4.88 -13.47
CA GLU A 59 -3.15 5.45 -13.14
C GLU A 59 -3.08 6.27 -11.86
N ALA A 60 -2.54 5.71 -10.78
CA ALA A 60 -2.40 6.39 -9.50
C ALA A 60 -1.52 7.66 -9.61
N ALA A 61 -0.39 7.58 -10.32
CA ALA A 61 0.46 8.74 -10.58
C ALA A 61 -0.25 9.79 -11.43
N GLY A 62 -1.02 9.37 -12.45
CA GLY A 62 -1.86 10.25 -13.27
C GLY A 62 -2.90 11.00 -12.45
N LEU A 63 -3.52 10.32 -11.48
CA LEU A 63 -4.43 10.94 -10.52
C LEU A 63 -3.69 11.98 -9.66
N LEU A 64 -2.58 11.58 -9.01
CA LEU A 64 -1.82 12.44 -8.10
C LEU A 64 -1.22 13.67 -8.80
N LYS A 65 -0.87 13.59 -10.08
CA LYS A 65 -0.41 14.74 -10.88
C LYS A 65 -1.46 15.86 -10.99
N GLN A 66 -2.75 15.57 -10.84
CA GLN A 66 -3.82 16.59 -10.83
C GLN A 66 -3.85 17.45 -9.55
N LEU A 67 -3.01 17.11 -8.56
CA LEU A 67 -2.72 17.96 -7.41
C LEU A 67 -1.60 18.99 -7.70
N GLU A 68 -1.03 18.97 -8.90
CA GLU A 68 0.07 19.85 -9.33
C GLU A 68 1.27 19.84 -8.36
N PRO A 69 1.79 18.66 -7.98
CA PRO A 69 2.90 18.59 -7.03
C PRO A 69 4.17 19.23 -7.63
N ALA A 70 4.88 20.02 -6.82
CA ALA A 70 6.18 20.57 -7.19
C ALA A 70 7.26 19.50 -7.40
N LEU A 71 7.07 18.32 -6.79
CA LEU A 71 7.96 17.17 -6.89
C LEU A 71 7.16 15.88 -6.71
N LEU A 72 7.38 14.91 -7.61
CA LEU A 72 6.87 13.55 -7.51
C LEU A 72 8.05 12.59 -7.42
N ILE A 73 8.06 11.73 -6.41
CA ILE A 73 9.12 10.76 -6.15
C ILE A 73 8.52 9.36 -6.28
N ASP A 74 9.15 8.51 -7.08
CA ASP A 74 8.93 7.07 -7.02
C ASP A 74 9.85 6.49 -5.93
N ALA A 75 9.25 6.04 -4.83
CA ALA A 75 9.99 5.52 -3.70
C ALA A 75 10.77 4.24 -4.05
N ASP A 76 10.25 3.43 -4.98
CA ASP A 76 10.90 2.18 -5.37
C ASP A 76 12.16 2.43 -6.19
N ALA A 77 12.16 3.50 -7.01
CA ALA A 77 13.35 3.94 -7.71
C ALA A 77 14.44 4.49 -6.76
N CYS A 78 14.10 4.78 -5.50
CA CYS A 78 15.05 5.20 -4.47
C CYS A 78 15.56 4.02 -3.63
N ALA A 79 15.01 2.81 -3.81
CA ALA A 79 15.45 1.64 -3.07
C ALA A 79 16.86 1.22 -3.50
N VAL A 80 17.60 0.64 -2.55
CA VAL A 80 18.89 0.01 -2.86
C VAL A 80 18.64 -1.17 -3.80
N PRO A 81 19.41 -1.33 -4.89
CA PRO A 81 19.25 -2.45 -5.81
C PRO A 81 19.28 -3.80 -5.09
N GLU A 82 18.48 -4.75 -5.56
CA GLU A 82 18.37 -6.08 -4.96
C GLU A 82 19.72 -6.79 -4.91
N GLU A 83 20.56 -6.64 -5.93
CA GLU A 83 21.89 -7.23 -5.99
C GLU A 83 22.81 -6.68 -4.91
N GLU A 84 22.69 -5.39 -4.61
CA GLU A 84 23.48 -4.74 -3.57
C GLU A 84 22.99 -5.16 -2.18
N LEU A 85 21.67 -5.22 -1.96
CA LEU A 85 21.10 -5.77 -0.72
C LEU A 85 21.52 -7.22 -0.50
N THR A 86 21.47 -8.05 -1.56
CA THR A 86 21.89 -9.46 -1.53
C THR A 86 23.37 -9.58 -1.18
N ALA A 87 24.22 -8.73 -1.76
CA ALA A 87 25.64 -8.69 -1.42
C ALA A 87 25.89 -8.28 0.03
N GLN A 88 25.16 -7.27 0.53
CA GLN A 88 25.25 -6.82 1.94
C GLN A 88 24.79 -7.92 2.91
N TRP A 89 23.82 -8.74 2.53
CA TRP A 89 23.25 -9.79 3.37
C TRP A 89 23.86 -11.17 3.14
N LYS A 90 24.87 -11.29 2.27
CA LYS A 90 25.43 -12.59 1.86
C LYS A 90 25.75 -13.53 3.01
N ASP A 91 26.31 -13.01 4.11
CA ASP A 91 26.70 -13.80 5.28
C ASP A 91 25.50 -14.28 6.12
N TYR A 92 24.32 -13.70 5.90
CA TYR A 92 23.05 -14.03 6.56
C TYR A 92 22.06 -14.73 5.63
N LEU A 93 22.38 -14.85 4.34
CA LEU A 93 21.63 -15.61 3.37
C LEU A 93 22.15 -17.05 3.36
N THR A 94 21.22 -18.00 3.25
CA THR A 94 21.53 -19.43 3.20
C THR A 94 21.04 -19.99 1.86
N ASP A 95 21.81 -20.90 1.30
CA ASP A 95 21.38 -21.70 0.14
C ASP A 95 20.31 -22.74 0.54
N ASP A 96 20.17 -23.02 1.85
CA ASP A 96 19.10 -23.86 2.39
C ASP A 96 17.78 -23.08 2.47
N ARG A 97 16.88 -23.37 1.51
CA ARG A 97 15.56 -22.73 1.41
C ARG A 97 14.57 -23.19 2.50
N VAL A 98 14.90 -24.24 3.25
CA VAL A 98 14.04 -24.86 4.26
C VAL A 98 14.41 -24.36 5.65
N PHE A 99 15.71 -24.25 5.93
CA PHE A 99 16.21 -23.79 7.23
C PHE A 99 17.06 -22.53 7.04
N GLY A 100 16.58 -21.41 7.61
CA GLY A 100 17.30 -20.13 7.65
C GLY A 100 18.62 -20.21 8.45
N VAL A 101 19.40 -19.12 8.44
CA VAL A 101 20.61 -19.02 9.28
C VAL A 101 20.20 -19.05 10.76
N MET A 102 20.63 -20.08 11.49
CA MET A 102 20.42 -20.18 12.93
C MET A 102 21.33 -19.21 13.68
N CYS A 103 20.80 -18.04 14.05
CA CYS A 103 21.47 -17.12 14.96
C CYS A 103 21.47 -17.70 16.39
N HIS A 104 22.51 -18.44 16.75
CA HIS A 104 22.78 -18.85 18.12
C HIS A 104 24.18 -18.37 18.54
N LYS A 105 24.24 -17.56 19.60
CA LYS A 105 25.37 -17.60 20.54
C LYS A 105 24.92 -18.37 21.76
#